data_AF-A0AAV2RB27-F1
#
_entry.id   AF-A0AAV2RB27-F1
#
_cell.length_a   1.000
_cell.length_b   1.000
_cell.length_c   1.000
_cell.angle_alpha   90.00
_cell.angle_beta   90.00
_cell.angle_gamma   90.00
#
_symmetry.space_group_name_H-M   'P 1'
#
loop_
_entity.id
_entity.type
_entity.pdbx_description
1 polymer ?
#
loop_
_entity_poly.entity_id
_entity_poly.type
_entity_poly.pdbx_seq_one_letter_code
_entity_poly.pdbx_strand_id
1 'polypeptide(L)'
;MDPLKLFVGNINQNVSEEQLLAKLTLHANVTSAIIVKKTFKDHSYGFVSLPTEDDVKKIMDLNKQDFYLSDSKLIFQHTSRSCISPGEESLVCQPLSQRNYDLSPLDSNKISIYMVADDVMMKILNYLPLKERICCEIVCCWWQALLYVMFKITTHLNLNENYLTRNSLVISKAMFSKMLLLTGDTLKSLSLSGINDSTFKDHEKYK
;
A
#
# COMPACT_ATOMS: atom_id res chain seq x y z
N MET A 1 0.95 -2.61 21.01
CA MET A 1 -0.34 -2.09 21.51
C MET A 1 0.00 -1.04 22.55
N ASP A 2 -0.58 0.15 22.51
CA ASP A 2 -0.51 1.05 23.68
C ASP A 2 -1.72 0.70 24.57
N PRO A 3 -1.55 -0.10 25.64
CA PRO A 3 -2.67 -0.52 26.49
C PRO A 3 -3.40 0.66 27.14
N LEU A 4 -2.69 1.79 27.23
CA LEU A 4 -3.14 3.05 27.80
C LEU A 4 -3.86 3.97 26.82
N LYS A 5 -3.98 3.59 25.54
CA LYS A 5 -4.61 4.41 24.50
C LYS A 5 -5.93 3.81 24.04
N LEU A 6 -6.99 4.62 24.13
CA LEU A 6 -8.35 4.26 23.73
C LEU A 6 -8.77 5.01 22.46
N PHE A 7 -9.58 4.33 21.65
CA PHE A 7 -10.29 4.90 20.52
C PHE A 7 -11.67 5.37 20.99
N VAL A 8 -12.04 6.59 20.58
CA VAL A 8 -13.35 7.18 20.82
C VAL A 8 -14.01 7.48 19.49
N GLY A 9 -15.07 6.75 19.18
CA GLY A 9 -15.88 6.92 17.98
C GLY A 9 -17.14 7.75 18.24
N ASN A 10 -17.76 8.18 17.14
CA ASN A 10 -19.07 8.82 17.11
C ASN A 10 -19.12 10.20 17.81
N ILE A 11 -18.07 11.01 17.61
CA ILE A 11 -17.98 12.37 18.17
C ILE A 11 -18.62 13.36 17.18
N ASN A 12 -19.50 14.23 17.68
CA ASN A 12 -20.08 15.31 16.88
C ASN A 12 -18.99 16.32 16.44
N GLN A 13 -19.05 16.80 15.20
CA GLN A 13 -18.04 17.73 14.64
C GLN A 13 -17.86 19.04 15.43
N ASN A 14 -18.91 19.45 16.15
CA ASN A 14 -18.94 20.69 16.93
C ASN A 14 -18.25 20.55 18.29
N VAL A 15 -17.89 19.32 18.71
CA VAL A 15 -17.23 19.06 20.00
C VAL A 15 -15.75 19.39 19.90
N SER A 16 -15.25 20.16 20.87
CA SER A 16 -13.82 20.45 21.02
C SER A 16 -13.11 19.37 21.84
N GLU A 17 -11.78 19.27 21.68
CA GLU A 17 -10.94 18.35 22.45
C GLU A 17 -11.06 18.60 23.96
N GLU A 18 -11.18 19.87 24.35
CA GLU A 18 -11.38 20.31 25.73
C GLU A 18 -12.71 19.80 26.32
N GLN A 19 -13.80 19.82 25.55
CA GLN A 19 -15.10 19.32 26.00
C GLN A 19 -15.08 17.80 26.19
N LEU A 20 -14.45 17.08 25.27
CA LEU A 20 -14.27 15.64 25.39
C LEU A 20 -13.43 15.30 26.62
N LEU A 21 -12.32 16.01 26.82
CA LEU A 21 -11.43 15.82 27.96
C LEU A 21 -12.15 16.13 29.28
N ALA A 22 -12.80 17.29 29.40
CA ALA A 22 -13.54 17.68 30.60
C ALA A 22 -14.61 16.64 30.98
N LYS A 23 -15.31 16.07 30.00
CA LYS A 23 -16.34 15.05 30.24
C LYS A 23 -15.73 13.71 30.70
N LEU A 24 -14.61 13.30 30.13
CA LEU A 24 -13.94 12.05 30.49
C LEU A 24 -13.21 12.16 31.84
N THR A 25 -12.66 13.33 32.16
CA THR A 25 -11.98 13.61 33.44
C THR A 25 -12.90 13.43 34.66
N LEU A 26 -14.22 13.53 34.49
CA LEU A 26 -15.19 13.25 35.56
C LEU A 26 -15.19 11.78 36.01
N HIS A 27 -14.81 10.86 35.14
CA HIS A 27 -14.89 9.42 35.38
C HIS A 27 -13.50 8.78 35.57
N ALA A 28 -12.49 9.31 34.88
CA ALA A 28 -11.15 8.75 34.88
C ALA A 28 -10.12 9.85 34.64
N ASN A 29 -8.89 9.66 35.12
CA ASN A 29 -7.83 10.64 34.86
C ASN A 29 -7.35 10.52 33.40
N VAL A 30 -7.46 11.59 32.61
CA VAL A 30 -7.08 11.61 31.19
C VAL A 30 -5.86 12.49 30.99
N THR A 31 -4.83 11.96 30.33
CA THR A 31 -3.58 12.70 30.06
C THR A 31 -3.71 13.58 28.82
N SER A 32 -4.29 13.05 27.75
CA SER A 32 -4.51 13.82 26.51
C SER A 32 -5.64 13.24 25.69
N ALA A 33 -6.32 14.10 24.94
CA ALA A 33 -7.34 13.74 23.97
C ALA A 33 -7.01 14.42 22.64
N ILE A 34 -7.11 13.69 21.53
CA ILE A 34 -6.88 14.19 20.18
C ILE A 34 -8.10 13.84 19.34
N ILE A 35 -8.71 14.82 18.67
CA ILE A 35 -9.87 14.61 17.78
C ILE A 35 -9.43 14.76 16.33
N VAL A 36 -9.69 13.73 15.54
CA VAL A 36 -9.48 13.74 14.09
C VAL A 36 -10.80 14.03 13.41
N LYS A 37 -10.94 15.27 12.91
CA LYS A 37 -12.09 15.70 12.13
C LYS A 37 -12.01 15.15 10.71
N LYS A 38 -13.08 14.51 10.24
CA LYS A 38 -13.21 14.05 8.85
C LYS A 38 -13.95 15.09 8.03
N THR A 39 -13.37 15.52 6.93
CA THR A 39 -13.97 16.53 6.02
C THR A 39 -15.25 16.04 5.33
N PHE A 40 -15.44 14.73 5.22
CA PHE A 40 -16.53 14.11 4.43
C PHE A 40 -17.48 13.22 5.25
N LYS A 41 -17.43 13.26 6.59
CA LYS A 41 -18.34 12.46 7.44
C LYS A 41 -18.88 13.30 8.58
N ASP A 42 -20.17 13.15 8.86
CA ASP A 42 -20.90 13.86 9.92
C ASP A 42 -20.37 13.55 11.34
N HIS A 43 -19.58 12.47 11.48
CA HIS A 43 -19.01 12.03 12.75
C HIS A 43 -17.49 11.99 12.69
N SER A 44 -16.88 12.62 13.69
CA SER A 44 -15.45 12.59 13.94
C SER A 44 -15.09 11.45 14.89
N TYR A 45 -13.81 11.15 14.99
CA TYR A 45 -13.27 10.16 15.92
C TYR A 45 -12.06 10.74 16.62
N GLY A 46 -11.72 10.19 17.77
CA GLY A 46 -10.62 10.67 18.57
C GLY A 46 -9.86 9.56 19.26
N PHE A 47 -8.73 9.93 19.83
CA PHE A 47 -7.89 9.07 20.64
C PHE A 47 -7.68 9.70 22.00
N VAL A 48 -7.76 8.88 23.04
CA VAL A 48 -7.60 9.30 24.42
C VAL A 48 -6.44 8.50 25.02
N SER A 49 -5.49 9.20 25.62
CA SER A 49 -4.36 8.62 26.33
C SER A 49 -4.59 8.74 27.83
N LEU A 50 -4.44 7.62 28.52
CA LEU A 50 -4.67 7.49 29.96
C LEU A 50 -3.35 7.18 30.68
N PRO A 51 -3.23 7.52 31.97
CA PRO A 51 -2.02 7.23 32.74
C PRO A 51 -1.99 5.77 33.26
N THR A 52 -3.16 5.17 33.51
CA THR A 52 -3.27 3.87 34.21
C THR A 52 -4.21 2.92 33.48
N GLU A 53 -3.92 1.61 33.50
CA GLU A 53 -4.81 0.58 32.94
C GLU A 53 -6.16 0.48 33.66
N ASP A 54 -6.20 0.79 34.95
CA ASP A 54 -7.46 0.82 35.71
C ASP A 54 -8.42 1.90 35.19
N ASP A 55 -7.86 3.02 34.73
CA ASP A 55 -8.64 4.10 34.13
C ASP A 55 -9.16 3.72 32.74
N VAL A 56 -8.40 2.89 32.00
CA VAL A 56 -8.83 2.30 30.72
C VAL A 56 -10.06 1.41 30.93
N LYS A 57 -10.02 0.53 31.94
CA LYS A 57 -11.13 -0.37 32.25
C LYS A 57 -12.39 0.39 32.66
N LYS A 58 -12.27 1.42 33.50
CA LYS A 58 -13.39 2.28 33.88
C LYS A 58 -14.06 2.92 32.65
N ILE A 59 -13.28 3.48 31.73
CA ILE A 59 -13.83 4.08 30.50
C ILE A 59 -14.46 3.02 29.59
N MET A 60 -13.89 1.82 29.51
CA MET A 60 -14.50 0.72 28.76
C MET A 60 -15.85 0.28 29.32
N ASP A 61 -15.99 0.23 30.65
CA ASP A 61 -17.25 -0.11 31.29
C ASP A 61 -18.35 0.94 31.06
N LEU A 62 -18.00 2.21 30.83
CA LEU A 62 -18.96 3.25 30.43
C LEU A 62 -19.64 2.96 29.09
N ASN A 63 -19.03 2.17 28.22
CA ASN A 63 -19.65 1.77 26.95
C ASN A 63 -20.95 0.96 27.18
N LYS A 64 -21.12 0.35 28.36
CA LYS A 64 -22.33 -0.38 28.75
C LYS A 64 -23.45 0.53 29.29
N GLN A 65 -23.15 1.76 29.70
CA GLN A 65 -24.09 2.66 30.38
C GLN A 65 -24.62 3.80 29.49
N ASP A 66 -24.57 3.66 28.16
CA ASP A 66 -25.03 4.65 27.20
C ASP A 66 -24.50 6.08 27.48
N PHE A 67 -23.23 6.29 27.17
CA PHE A 67 -22.55 7.56 27.43
C PHE A 67 -22.74 8.57 26.29
N TYR A 68 -23.42 9.69 26.55
CA TYR A 68 -23.73 10.71 25.53
C TYR A 68 -22.88 11.99 25.68
N LEU A 69 -22.49 12.56 24.55
CA LEU A 69 -21.87 13.88 24.42
C LEU A 69 -22.51 14.63 23.24
N SER A 70 -23.12 15.79 23.51
CA SER A 70 -23.79 16.64 22.50
C SER A 70 -24.72 15.85 21.58
N ASP A 71 -25.64 15.11 22.19
CA ASP A 71 -26.64 14.23 21.57
C ASP A 71 -26.10 13.01 20.80
N SER A 72 -24.79 12.76 20.87
CA SER A 72 -24.15 11.59 20.25
C SER A 72 -23.69 10.58 21.30
N LYS A 73 -24.07 9.31 21.14
CA LYS A 73 -23.58 8.22 21.99
C LYS A 73 -22.13 7.90 21.63
N LEU A 74 -21.21 8.09 22.56
CA LEU A 74 -19.79 7.80 22.35
C LEU A 74 -19.55 6.29 22.37
N ILE A 75 -18.63 5.85 21.50
CA ILE A 75 -18.23 4.44 21.39
C ILE A 75 -16.77 4.31 21.79
N PHE A 76 -16.49 3.56 22.85
CA PHE A 76 -15.13 3.30 23.33
C PHE A 76 -14.65 1.94 22.86
N GLN A 77 -13.46 1.89 22.25
CA GLN A 77 -12.81 0.64 21.85
C GLN A 77 -11.32 0.70 22.19
N HIS A 78 -10.70 -0.47 22.41
CA HIS A 78 -9.24 -0.53 22.43
C HIS A 78 -8.71 -0.04 21.10
N THR A 79 -7.53 0.60 21.11
CA THR A 79 -6.82 0.92 19.88
C THR A 79 -6.32 -0.36 19.24
N SER A 80 -7.19 -1.05 18.48
CA SER A 80 -6.76 -2.13 17.61
C SER A 80 -6.05 -1.51 16.41
N ARG A 81 -4.76 -1.79 16.26
CA ARG A 81 -4.16 -1.72 14.93
C ARG A 81 -4.82 -2.83 14.13
N SER A 82 -5.73 -2.48 13.21
CA SER A 82 -5.94 -3.29 12.02
C SER A 82 -4.81 -2.99 11.03
N CYS A 83 -3.57 -3.16 11.48
CA CYS A 83 -2.41 -3.18 10.62
C CYS A 83 -1.54 -4.31 11.12
N ILE A 84 -1.80 -5.50 10.60
CA ILE A 84 -0.86 -6.61 10.65
C ILE A 84 0.39 -6.09 9.94
N SER A 85 1.41 -5.78 10.71
CA SER A 85 2.66 -5.31 10.17
C SER A 85 3.39 -6.51 9.59
N PRO A 86 4.07 -6.39 8.43
CA PRO A 86 4.90 -7.48 7.93
C PRO A 86 5.91 -7.88 9.02
N GLY A 87 5.79 -9.09 9.57
CA GLY A 87 6.65 -9.61 10.65
C GLY A 87 6.02 -9.88 12.03
N GLU A 88 4.70 -9.71 12.22
CA GLU A 88 4.04 -10.17 13.46
C GLU A 88 4.04 -11.71 13.57
N GLU A 89 4.26 -12.28 14.75
CA GLU A 89 4.35 -13.75 14.98
C GLU A 89 3.05 -14.52 14.64
N SER A 90 1.91 -13.82 14.58
CA SER A 90 0.64 -14.35 14.09
C SER A 90 0.62 -14.57 12.57
N LEU A 91 1.62 -14.02 11.85
CA LEU A 91 1.81 -14.13 10.42
C LEU A 91 2.63 -15.38 10.12
N VAL A 92 1.96 -16.52 10.01
CA VAL A 92 2.63 -17.77 9.62
C VAL A 92 2.96 -17.70 8.13
N CYS A 93 4.19 -17.28 7.82
CA CYS A 93 4.77 -17.35 6.48
C CYS A 93 4.88 -18.82 6.03
N GLN A 94 4.06 -19.23 5.06
CA GLN A 94 4.24 -20.52 4.41
C GLN A 94 5.43 -20.45 3.45
N PRO A 95 6.41 -21.35 3.53
CA PRO A 95 7.54 -21.36 2.62
C PRO A 95 7.05 -21.66 1.19
N LEU A 96 7.39 -20.76 0.27
CA LEU A 96 7.07 -20.92 -1.14
C LEU A 96 7.92 -22.04 -1.75
N SER A 97 7.30 -22.96 -2.49
CA SER A 97 8.00 -24.13 -3.04
C SER A 97 9.06 -23.74 -4.09
N GLN A 98 10.11 -24.56 -4.23
CA GLN A 98 11.23 -24.38 -5.18
C GLN A 98 10.84 -24.16 -6.65
N ARG A 99 9.59 -24.45 -7.06
CA ARG A 99 9.09 -24.15 -8.41
C ARG A 99 9.04 -22.67 -8.75
N ASN A 100 9.11 -21.78 -7.77
CA ASN A 100 8.93 -20.36 -7.99
C ASN A 100 10.18 -19.66 -8.55
N TYR A 101 11.31 -20.31 -8.82
CA TYR A 101 12.53 -19.61 -9.26
C TYR A 101 13.35 -20.34 -10.33
N ASP A 102 12.71 -21.11 -11.22
CA ASP A 102 13.41 -21.73 -12.37
C ASP A 102 13.59 -20.70 -13.51
N LEU A 103 14.85 -20.41 -13.85
CA LEU A 103 15.27 -19.41 -14.85
C LEU A 103 15.74 -20.05 -16.18
N SER A 104 15.43 -21.32 -16.42
CA SER A 104 15.74 -22.01 -17.68
C SER A 104 14.94 -21.43 -18.87
N PRO A 105 15.46 -21.55 -20.12
CA PRO A 105 14.83 -20.94 -21.30
C PRO A 105 13.38 -21.39 -21.48
N LEU A 106 12.50 -20.44 -21.83
CA LEU A 106 11.05 -20.64 -21.86
C LEU A 106 10.65 -21.83 -22.74
N ASP A 107 10.20 -22.89 -22.09
CA ASP A 107 9.38 -23.93 -22.70
C ASP A 107 7.97 -23.36 -22.87
N SER A 108 7.46 -23.29 -24.10
CA SER A 108 6.13 -22.73 -24.41
C SER A 108 4.97 -23.45 -23.71
N ASN A 109 5.24 -24.62 -23.13
CA ASN A 109 4.28 -25.43 -22.39
C ASN A 109 4.39 -25.30 -20.86
N LYS A 110 5.26 -24.42 -20.32
CA LYS A 110 5.38 -24.16 -18.88
C LYS A 110 5.13 -22.69 -18.52
N ILE A 111 4.29 -22.47 -17.51
CA ILE A 111 3.92 -21.15 -16.98
C ILE A 111 5.12 -20.56 -16.21
N SER A 112 5.57 -19.36 -16.60
CA SER A 112 6.77 -18.70 -16.05
C SER A 112 6.44 -17.71 -14.91
N ILE A 113 7.41 -17.40 -14.04
CA ILE A 113 7.23 -16.48 -12.91
C ILE A 113 6.78 -15.06 -13.31
N TYR A 114 6.98 -14.66 -14.57
CA TYR A 114 6.47 -13.38 -15.06
C TYR A 114 4.95 -13.43 -15.35
N MET A 115 4.39 -14.60 -15.70
CA MET A 115 2.94 -14.82 -15.61
C MET A 115 2.50 -14.82 -14.15
N VAL A 116 3.34 -15.31 -13.24
CA VAL A 116 3.07 -15.28 -11.80
C VAL A 116 3.17 -13.87 -11.21
N ALA A 117 3.95 -12.93 -11.75
CA ALA A 117 4.01 -11.54 -11.29
C ALA A 117 2.70 -10.80 -11.59
N ASP A 118 2.14 -11.00 -12.79
CA ASP A 118 0.79 -10.58 -13.12
C ASP A 118 -0.23 -11.36 -12.28
N ASP A 119 -0.08 -12.67 -12.06
CA ASP A 119 -0.99 -13.44 -11.19
C ASP A 119 -0.89 -13.08 -9.71
N VAL A 120 0.26 -12.59 -9.23
CA VAL A 120 0.51 -12.13 -7.85
C VAL A 120 -0.07 -10.75 -7.68
N MET A 121 0.12 -9.84 -8.65
CA MET A 121 -0.60 -8.57 -8.67
C MET A 121 -2.11 -8.81 -8.74
N MET A 122 -2.57 -9.73 -9.59
CA MET A 122 -3.98 -10.13 -9.65
C MET A 122 -4.43 -10.86 -8.39
N LYS A 123 -3.56 -11.61 -7.70
CA LYS A 123 -3.84 -12.19 -6.37
C LYS A 123 -4.03 -11.09 -5.35
N ILE A 124 -3.10 -10.12 -5.30
CA ILE A 124 -3.15 -8.94 -4.43
C ILE A 124 -4.42 -8.14 -4.69
N LEU A 125 -4.74 -7.86 -5.96
CA LEU A 125 -5.97 -7.21 -6.38
C LEU A 125 -7.20 -8.03 -5.99
N ASN A 126 -7.15 -9.36 -6.06
CA ASN A 126 -8.24 -10.23 -5.58
C ASN A 126 -8.45 -10.17 -4.07
N TYR A 127 -7.43 -9.82 -3.28
CA TYR A 127 -7.56 -9.56 -1.84
C TYR A 127 -8.10 -8.16 -1.53
N LEU A 128 -8.20 -7.27 -2.52
CA LEU A 128 -8.83 -5.97 -2.34
C LEU A 128 -10.37 -6.09 -2.43
N PRO A 129 -11.14 -5.29 -1.68
CA PRO A 129 -12.56 -5.07 -1.91
C PRO A 129 -12.84 -4.63 -3.36
N LEU A 130 -14.01 -4.98 -3.91
CA LEU A 130 -14.38 -4.67 -5.31
C LEU A 130 -14.20 -3.18 -5.67
N LYS A 131 -14.53 -2.28 -4.73
CA LYS A 131 -14.35 -0.84 -4.91
C LYS A 131 -12.88 -0.46 -5.15
N GLU A 132 -11.96 -1.06 -4.41
CA GLU A 132 -10.52 -0.78 -4.52
C GLU A 132 -9.93 -1.42 -5.77
N ARG A 133 -10.43 -2.59 -6.20
CA ARG A 133 -10.07 -3.17 -7.50
C ARG A 133 -10.42 -2.26 -8.66
N ILE A 134 -11.64 -1.73 -8.68
CA ILE A 134 -12.09 -0.79 -9.71
C ILE A 134 -11.21 0.48 -9.70
N CYS A 135 -10.85 0.98 -8.53
CA CYS A 135 -9.91 2.11 -8.44
C CYS A 135 -8.52 1.77 -9.00
N CYS A 136 -7.95 0.61 -8.64
CA CYS A 136 -6.68 0.15 -9.18
C CYS A 136 -6.75 -0.02 -10.70
N GLU A 137 -7.82 -0.61 -11.22
CA GLU A 137 -8.04 -0.79 -12.65
C GLU A 137 -8.12 0.55 -13.39
N ILE A 138 -8.88 1.53 -12.87
CA ILE A 138 -8.96 2.87 -13.45
C ILE A 138 -7.59 3.54 -13.47
N VAL A 139 -6.82 3.44 -12.38
CA VAL A 139 -5.46 3.98 -12.30
C VAL A 139 -4.58 3.27 -13.34
N CYS A 140 -4.58 1.95 -13.40
CA CYS A 140 -3.80 1.19 -14.38
C CYS A 140 -4.16 1.58 -15.83
N CYS A 141 -5.45 1.70 -16.15
CA CYS A 141 -5.93 2.13 -17.47
C CYS A 141 -5.48 3.56 -17.80
N TRP A 142 -5.54 4.49 -16.84
CA TRP A 142 -5.05 5.86 -17.02
C TRP A 142 -3.54 5.91 -17.24
N TRP A 143 -2.77 5.19 -16.42
CA TRP A 143 -1.33 5.08 -16.58
C TRP A 143 -0.96 4.46 -17.92
N GLN A 144 -1.68 3.43 -18.35
CA GLN A 144 -1.47 2.81 -19.66
C GLN A 144 -1.78 3.79 -20.80
N ALA A 145 -2.87 4.55 -20.72
CA ALA A 145 -3.21 5.58 -21.71
C ALA A 145 -2.15 6.69 -21.76
N LEU A 146 -1.67 7.15 -20.61
CA LEU A 146 -0.58 8.13 -20.51
C LEU A 146 0.70 7.60 -21.14
N LEU A 147 1.11 6.37 -20.80
CA LEU A 147 2.28 5.73 -21.38
C LEU A 147 2.14 5.61 -22.90
N TYR A 148 0.98 5.20 -23.41
CA TYR A 148 0.74 5.09 -24.84
C TYR A 148 0.87 6.44 -25.55
N VAL A 149 0.26 7.51 -25.01
CA VAL A 149 0.36 8.87 -25.56
C VAL A 149 1.81 9.34 -25.53
N MET A 150 2.53 9.13 -24.42
CA MET A 150 3.93 9.50 -24.29
C MET A 150 4.80 8.78 -25.32
N PHE A 151 4.69 7.46 -25.44
CA PHE A 151 5.50 6.68 -26.37
C PHE A 151 5.16 6.97 -27.83
N LYS A 152 3.90 7.26 -28.16
CA LYS A 152 3.50 7.65 -29.52
C LYS A 152 4.16 8.95 -29.99
N ILE A 153 4.35 9.90 -29.08
CA ILE A 153 5.01 11.18 -29.37
C ILE A 153 6.55 11.07 -29.26
N THR A 154 7.06 10.00 -28.65
CA THR A 154 8.50 9.81 -28.43
C THR A 154 9.20 9.45 -29.72
N THR A 155 9.99 10.39 -30.27
CA THR A 155 10.81 10.15 -31.46
C THR A 155 12.22 9.67 -31.16
N HIS A 156 12.69 9.89 -29.94
CA HIS A 156 14.04 9.54 -29.51
C HIS A 156 13.98 8.81 -28.17
N LEU A 157 14.41 7.55 -28.16
CA LEU A 157 14.48 6.75 -26.94
C LEU A 157 15.95 6.67 -26.49
N ASN A 158 16.25 7.23 -25.31
CA ASN A 158 17.57 7.16 -24.71
C ASN A 158 17.52 6.31 -23.44
N LEU A 159 18.17 5.15 -23.49
CA LEU A 159 18.35 4.26 -22.34
C LEU A 159 19.77 4.47 -21.82
N ASN A 160 19.89 5.31 -20.80
CA ASN A 160 21.15 5.53 -20.10
C ASN A 160 21.20 4.64 -18.85
N GLU A 161 22.27 3.85 -18.74
CA GLU A 161 22.57 2.94 -17.64
C GLU A 161 22.47 3.60 -16.25
N ASN A 162 22.75 4.91 -16.16
CA ASN A 162 22.62 5.66 -14.90
C ASN A 162 21.19 5.69 -14.35
N TYR A 163 20.15 5.60 -15.19
CA TYR A 163 18.76 5.49 -14.73
C TYR A 163 18.39 4.07 -14.29
N LEU A 164 19.05 3.06 -14.86
CA LEU A 164 18.79 1.64 -14.60
C LEU A 164 19.47 1.19 -13.31
N THR A 165 20.71 1.62 -13.11
CA THR A 165 21.54 1.25 -11.97
C THR A 165 21.13 1.99 -10.69
N ARG A 166 20.76 3.27 -10.77
CA ARG A 166 20.37 4.06 -9.57
C ARG A 166 19.05 3.62 -8.93
N ASN A 167 18.17 3.01 -9.71
CA ASN A 167 16.86 2.53 -9.25
C ASN A 167 16.78 0.99 -9.15
N SER A 168 17.88 0.26 -9.34
CA SER A 168 17.94 -1.22 -9.41
C SER A 168 16.98 -1.85 -10.45
N LEU A 169 16.51 -1.07 -11.41
CA LEU A 169 15.53 -1.51 -12.39
C LEU A 169 16.24 -2.20 -13.54
N VAL A 170 16.31 -3.53 -13.45
CA VAL A 170 16.75 -4.38 -14.57
C VAL A 170 15.64 -4.36 -15.63
N ILE A 171 15.86 -3.63 -16.74
CA ILE A 171 14.95 -3.69 -17.88
C ILE A 171 15.04 -5.10 -18.47
N SER A 172 13.95 -5.85 -18.37
CA SER A 172 13.86 -7.16 -19.02
C SER A 172 13.71 -7.01 -20.54
N LYS A 173 14.09 -8.06 -21.27
CA LYS A 173 13.88 -8.14 -22.73
C LYS A 173 12.41 -7.91 -23.12
N ALA A 174 11.47 -8.36 -22.29
CA ALA A 174 10.04 -8.15 -22.50
C ALA A 174 9.62 -6.68 -22.32
N MET A 175 10.14 -5.99 -21.29
CA MET A 175 9.89 -4.56 -21.10
C MET A 175 10.46 -3.75 -22.25
N PHE A 176 11.70 -4.05 -22.66
CA PHE A 176 12.32 -3.39 -23.80
C PHE A 176 11.55 -3.63 -25.10
N SER A 177 11.14 -4.87 -25.37
CA SER A 177 10.31 -5.19 -26.53
C SER A 177 8.98 -4.45 -26.51
N LYS A 178 8.31 -4.35 -25.36
CA LYS A 178 7.08 -3.55 -25.20
C LYS A 178 7.34 -2.06 -25.44
N MET A 179 8.43 -1.50 -24.95
CA MET A 179 8.78 -0.08 -25.20
C MET A 179 8.98 0.19 -26.69
N LEU A 180 9.64 -0.70 -27.42
CA LEU A 180 9.81 -0.61 -28.87
C LEU A 180 8.47 -0.76 -29.61
N LEU A 181 7.62 -1.70 -29.20
CA LEU A 181 6.28 -1.87 -29.78
C LEU A 181 5.40 -0.63 -29.55
N LEU A 182 5.49 0.01 -28.39
CA LEU A 182 4.71 1.20 -28.03
C LEU A 182 5.19 2.47 -28.74
N THR A 183 6.48 2.56 -29.05
CA THR A 183 7.04 3.67 -29.84
C THR A 183 6.75 3.52 -31.32
N GLY A 184 6.59 2.28 -31.82
CA GLY A 184 6.11 2.02 -33.17
C GLY A 184 6.97 2.67 -34.26
N ASP A 185 6.32 3.25 -35.26
CA ASP A 185 6.93 3.87 -36.44
C ASP A 185 7.43 5.30 -36.20
N THR A 186 7.11 5.91 -35.06
CA THR A 186 7.55 7.29 -34.75
C THR A 186 8.97 7.36 -34.20
N LEU A 187 9.55 6.22 -33.83
CA LEU A 187 10.91 6.14 -33.32
C LEU A 187 11.95 6.41 -34.41
N LYS A 188 12.63 7.56 -34.31
CA LYS A 188 13.67 7.99 -35.25
C LYS A 188 15.07 7.61 -34.79
N SER A 189 15.30 7.54 -33.48
CA SER A 189 16.59 7.09 -32.96
C SER A 189 16.44 6.36 -31.64
N LEU A 190 17.27 5.34 -31.47
CA LEU A 190 17.47 4.61 -30.23
C LEU A 190 18.92 4.78 -29.80
N SER A 191 19.16 5.36 -28.62
CA SER A 191 20.48 5.41 -28.01
C SER A 191 20.51 4.54 -26.76
N LEU A 192 21.50 3.66 -26.70
CA LEU A 192 21.85 2.90 -25.51
C LEU A 192 23.21 3.42 -25.05
N SER A 193 23.29 3.95 -23.83
CA SER A 193 24.54 4.42 -23.24
C SER A 193 24.82 3.67 -21.95
N GLY A 194 26.04 3.12 -21.82
CA GLY A 194 26.51 2.41 -20.63
C GLY A 194 26.43 0.88 -20.66
N ILE A 195 25.97 0.24 -21.75
CA ILE A 195 26.10 -1.23 -21.83
C ILE A 195 27.58 -1.54 -22.07
N ASN A 196 28.33 -1.81 -21.01
CA ASN A 196 29.67 -2.37 -21.10
C ASN A 196 29.55 -3.74 -21.78
N ASP A 197 30.19 -3.88 -22.95
CA ASP A 197 30.21 -5.05 -23.84
C ASP A 197 30.74 -6.35 -23.19
N SER A 198 31.06 -6.34 -21.90
CA SER A 198 31.55 -7.52 -21.17
C SER A 198 30.45 -8.56 -20.89
N THR A 199 29.16 -8.20 -20.91
CA THR A 199 28.06 -9.13 -20.61
C THR A 199 27.62 -10.01 -21.78
N PHE A 200 28.09 -9.77 -23.01
CA PHE A 200 27.74 -10.60 -24.18
C PHE A 200 28.82 -11.60 -24.61
N LYS A 201 30.04 -11.54 -24.03
CA LYS A 201 31.16 -12.40 -24.46
C LYS A 201 31.21 -13.80 -23.85
N ASP A 202 30.39 -14.10 -22.83
CA ASP A 202 30.46 -15.40 -22.14
C ASP A 202 29.66 -16.54 -22.82
N HIS A 203 28.97 -16.28 -23.93
CA HIS A 203 28.20 -17.31 -24.65
C HIS A 203 28.88 -17.92 -25.89
N GLU A 204 30.10 -17.53 -26.24
CA GLU A 204 30.82 -18.09 -27.41
C GLU A 204 31.80 -19.23 -27.10
N LYS A 205 31.87 -19.72 -25.84
CA LYS A 205 32.82 -20.77 -25.44
C LYS A 205 32.30 -22.21 -25.38
N TYR A 206 31.10 -22.46 -25.91
CA TYR A 206 30.59 -23.83 -26.10
C TYR A 206 30.18 -24.03 -27.56
N LYS A 207 31.19 -24.28 -28.40
CA LYS A 207 31.02 -24.87 -29.72
C LYS A 207 32.12 -25.90 -29.96
#